data_AF-A0A812TLB4-F1
#
_entry.id   AF-A0A812TLB4-F1
#
_cell.length_a   1.000
_cell.length_b   1.000
_cell.length_c   1.000
_cell.angle_alpha   90.00
_cell.angle_beta   90.00
_cell.angle_gamma   90.00
#
_symmetry.space_group_name_H-M   'P 1'
#
loop_
_entity.id
_entity.type
_entity.pdbx_description
1 polymer ?
#
loop_
_entity_poly.entity_id
_entity_poly.type
_entity_poly.pdbx_seq_one_letter_code
_entity_poly.pdbx_strand_id
1 'polypeptide(L)'
;MAPAILDRNGHVVQDANLELGRHFAKDERGELCVNTAELETARCTTSTNINGEEMVTFASLSKAFGSLKTKRAPGPSGIPPEAFAGAAREAAVQYHPLAVKMAVRAQCPTAWRGGQTAVIPKPNKPPQDLAGWRAILLQESAAKGIASSTRDSLIQGYRQRMQPGQGGSVPDFPLHVPILQVKSFLRDLRDRHASGGFAFLDGKAAFYATIRQFFTGNEKECPAQQIQSLAETLFEDQHDQVQFLATAMGPGLLAAAQVPLPVRRMVLATMDRTWFSIGPNGQHIFQTKTGTMPGAPLADLLFQYTFSIFMEKLQSQLQQHGLDVQLPPAYNCTSVAPTPSWMDDVAIPVKADRADDLVDNATKTLSLASKCLKEIGIRLNWARGKTELVLAFRGEGSKKAKTKWLCEHDSKCWVEVAGENPQEVHITDKYLHLGAMASWEGSDVHDLKYRRGLARQAFQAYKRLLHNEHLTAKEKLELLDALVLSRMMYAAGTWEMHQHQMAQLYQASVMEFYRRVFRPITGFSSRSLTDSQICNCLGVLSPEELRTHDIVQRLAWVKQQGGSFLNSLVGQGKWGKEAHDAEKFPPAND
;
A
#
# COMPACT_ATOMS: atom_id res chain seq x y z
N MET A 1 -15.49 -19.95 17.13
CA MET A 1 -15.05 -21.26 16.62
C MET A 1 -13.59 -21.15 16.27
N ALA A 2 -12.75 -22.08 16.74
CA ALA A 2 -11.36 -22.14 16.30
C ALA A 2 -11.29 -22.64 14.85
N PRO A 3 -10.37 -22.12 14.03
CA PRO A 3 -10.19 -22.60 12.66
C PRO A 3 -9.70 -24.06 12.64
N ALA A 4 -10.20 -24.85 11.70
CA ALA A 4 -9.79 -26.24 11.52
C ALA A 4 -8.56 -26.31 10.62
N ILE A 5 -7.36 -26.20 11.20
CA ILE A 5 -6.08 -26.25 10.48
C ILE A 5 -5.62 -27.70 10.33
N LEU A 6 -5.10 -28.07 9.15
CA LEU A 6 -4.54 -29.40 8.90
C LEU A 6 -3.02 -29.41 9.00
N ASP A 7 -2.46 -30.51 9.50
CA ASP A 7 -1.04 -30.80 9.47
C ASP A 7 -0.59 -31.33 8.09
N ARG A 8 0.71 -31.64 7.96
CA ARG A 8 1.28 -32.19 6.70
C ARG A 8 0.72 -33.58 6.33
N ASN A 9 0.15 -34.29 7.29
CA ASN A 9 -0.45 -35.62 7.11
C ASN A 9 -1.96 -35.54 6.85
N GLY A 10 -2.54 -34.33 6.81
CA GLY A 10 -3.98 -34.11 6.60
C GLY A 10 -4.84 -34.28 7.85
N HIS A 11 -4.25 -34.36 9.05
CA HIS A 11 -5.00 -34.44 10.30
C HIS A 11 -5.26 -33.04 10.87
N VAL A 12 -6.40 -32.86 11.53
CA VAL A 12 -6.71 -31.60 12.23
C VAL A 12 -5.77 -31.45 13.42
N VAL A 13 -5.06 -30.33 13.49
CA VAL A 13 -4.16 -30.04 14.60
C VAL A 13 -4.94 -29.84 15.89
N GLN A 14 -4.38 -30.30 17.01
CA GLN A 14 -5.04 -30.20 18.33
C GLN A 14 -5.20 -28.75 18.80
N ASP A 15 -4.19 -27.90 18.55
CA ASP A 15 -4.23 -26.48 18.90
C ASP A 15 -3.97 -25.59 17.68
N ALA A 16 -5.04 -25.29 16.96
CA ALA A 16 -4.98 -24.45 15.77
C ALA A 16 -4.53 -23.01 16.07
N ASN A 17 -4.81 -22.48 17.26
CA ASN A 17 -4.38 -21.13 17.64
C ASN A 17 -2.87 -21.07 17.84
N LEU A 18 -2.27 -22.11 18.44
CA LEU A 18 -0.82 -22.20 18.57
C LEU A 18 -0.13 -22.27 17.21
N GLU A 19 -0.62 -23.10 16.30
CA GLU A 19 -0.05 -23.24 14.95
C GLU A 19 -0.19 -21.96 14.12
N LEU A 20 -1.33 -21.27 14.21
CA LEU A 20 -1.50 -19.94 13.62
C LEU A 20 -0.58 -18.90 14.28
N GLY A 21 -0.43 -18.94 15.59
CA GLY A 21 0.51 -18.08 16.33
C GLY A 21 1.94 -18.28 15.85
N ARG A 22 2.40 -19.53 15.74
CA ARG A 22 3.72 -19.89 15.17
C ARG A 22 3.85 -19.45 13.71
N HIS A 23 2.77 -19.56 12.92
CA HIS A 23 2.77 -19.10 11.53
C HIS A 23 2.98 -17.58 11.45
N PHE A 24 2.22 -16.78 12.20
CA PHE A 24 2.34 -15.32 12.20
C PHE A 24 3.64 -14.84 12.84
N ALA A 25 4.13 -15.54 13.86
CA ALA A 25 5.39 -15.19 14.52
C ALA A 25 6.60 -15.28 13.57
N LYS A 26 6.57 -16.11 12.52
CA LYS A 26 7.68 -16.19 11.54
C LYS A 26 7.98 -14.84 10.91
N ASP A 27 6.94 -14.10 10.52
CA ASP A 27 7.10 -12.83 9.80
C ASP A 27 7.62 -11.70 10.71
N GLU A 28 7.33 -11.76 12.02
CA GLU A 28 7.83 -10.81 13.03
C GLU A 28 9.06 -11.30 13.81
N ARG A 29 9.63 -12.44 13.39
CA ARG A 29 10.72 -13.15 14.10
C ARG A 29 10.41 -13.33 15.59
N GLY A 30 9.15 -13.67 15.85
CA GLY A 30 8.59 -13.81 17.17
C GLY A 30 8.81 -15.19 17.77
N GLU A 31 8.83 -15.22 19.09
CA GLU A 31 9.04 -16.42 19.90
C GLU A 31 7.88 -16.58 20.88
N LEU A 32 7.47 -17.82 21.11
CA LEU A 32 6.44 -18.12 22.10
C LEU A 32 6.97 -17.71 23.49
N CYS A 33 6.25 -16.81 24.14
CA CYS A 33 6.61 -16.31 25.46
C CYS A 33 6.15 -17.30 26.51
N VAL A 34 7.10 -17.90 27.23
CA VAL A 34 6.81 -18.86 28.32
C VAL A 34 6.59 -18.13 29.65
N ASN A 35 7.21 -16.96 29.82
CA ASN A 35 7.09 -16.12 31.02
C ASN A 35 6.76 -14.67 30.65
N THR A 36 5.54 -14.24 30.95
CA THR A 36 5.08 -12.88 30.64
C THR A 36 5.84 -11.77 31.39
N ALA A 37 6.60 -12.10 32.44
CA ALA A 37 7.46 -11.14 33.12
C ALA A 37 8.56 -10.57 32.19
N GLU A 38 8.96 -11.34 31.16
CA GLU A 38 9.94 -10.89 30.15
C GLU A 38 9.42 -9.69 29.33
N LEU A 39 8.09 -9.56 29.25
CA LEU A 39 7.41 -8.46 28.59
C LEU A 39 7.27 -7.23 29.48
N GLU A 40 7.64 -7.23 30.76
CA GLU A 40 7.45 -6.09 31.66
C GLU A 40 8.28 -4.87 31.27
N THR A 41 7.70 -3.66 31.36
CA THR A 41 8.41 -2.43 31.00
C THR A 41 9.64 -2.22 31.89
N ALA A 42 10.83 -2.16 31.28
CA ALA A 42 12.09 -2.01 31.99
C ALA A 42 12.30 -0.56 32.41
N ARG A 43 12.95 -0.34 33.56
CA ARG A 43 13.29 1.02 34.03
C ARG A 43 14.35 1.65 33.14
N CYS A 44 14.02 2.78 32.52
CA CYS A 44 15.02 3.62 31.87
C CYS A 44 15.84 4.34 32.94
N THR A 45 17.15 4.18 32.90
CA THR A 45 18.12 4.75 33.84
C THR A 45 18.76 6.03 33.32
N THR A 46 18.59 6.36 32.03
CA THR A 46 19.19 7.53 31.40
C THR A 46 18.35 8.78 31.59
N SER A 47 18.94 9.80 32.23
CA SER A 47 18.35 11.14 32.34
C SER A 47 18.63 11.94 31.07
N THR A 48 17.59 12.55 30.50
CA THR A 48 17.74 13.42 29.32
C THR A 48 16.88 14.67 29.51
N ASN A 49 17.44 15.84 29.19
CA ASN A 49 16.68 17.09 29.18
C ASN A 49 15.70 17.07 28.02
N ILE A 50 14.42 17.29 28.30
CA ILE A 50 13.35 17.31 27.31
C ILE A 50 12.77 18.72 27.26
N ASN A 51 12.67 19.28 26.05
CA ASN A 51 11.96 20.53 25.83
C ASN A 51 10.46 20.30 26.02
N GLY A 52 9.86 21.00 27.00
CA GLY A 52 8.44 20.90 27.30
C GLY A 52 7.54 21.42 26.19
N GLU A 53 8.02 22.35 25.37
CA GLU A 53 7.26 22.96 24.27
C GLU A 53 7.04 21.98 23.10
N GLU A 54 7.91 20.99 22.97
CA GLU A 54 7.83 19.95 21.94
C GLU A 54 7.00 18.73 22.37
N MET A 55 6.49 18.71 23.60
CA MET A 55 5.68 17.61 24.11
C MET A 55 4.29 17.58 23.48
N VAL A 56 3.67 16.39 23.51
CA VAL A 56 2.25 16.24 23.17
C VAL A 56 1.42 17.15 24.07
N THR A 57 0.67 18.05 23.45
CA THR A 57 -0.19 18.99 24.17
C THR A 57 -1.50 18.33 24.57
N PHE A 58 -2.14 18.86 25.60
CA PHE A 58 -3.49 18.44 25.97
C PHE A 58 -4.48 18.56 24.79
N ALA A 59 -4.39 19.65 24.04
CA ALA A 59 -5.27 19.92 22.91
C ALA A 59 -5.06 18.92 21.76
N SER A 60 -3.81 18.60 21.41
CA SER A 60 -3.54 17.60 20.36
C SER A 60 -3.99 16.21 20.78
N LEU A 61 -3.80 15.83 22.06
CA LEU A 61 -4.26 14.56 22.59
C LEU A 61 -5.80 14.46 22.63
N SER A 62 -6.49 15.53 23.05
CA SER A 62 -7.95 15.59 23.04
C SER A 62 -8.50 15.49 21.62
N LYS A 63 -7.89 16.19 20.64
CA LYS A 63 -8.24 16.05 19.22
C LYS A 63 -8.00 14.63 18.72
N ALA A 64 -6.89 14.00 19.11
CA ALA A 64 -6.57 12.63 18.73
C ALA A 64 -7.62 11.63 19.25
N PHE A 65 -8.03 11.73 20.51
CA PHE A 65 -9.11 10.89 21.05
C PHE A 65 -10.45 11.14 20.35
N GLY A 66 -10.81 12.41 20.13
CA GLY A 66 -12.05 12.79 19.44
C GLY A 66 -12.13 12.31 17.98
N SER A 67 -10.98 12.06 17.35
CA SER A 67 -10.87 11.61 15.95
C SER A 67 -10.69 10.10 15.79
N LEU A 68 -10.71 9.33 16.89
CA LEU A 68 -10.66 7.87 16.80
C LEU A 68 -11.86 7.35 16.01
N LYS A 69 -11.56 6.49 15.02
CA LYS A 69 -12.60 5.86 14.18
C LYS A 69 -13.47 4.96 15.06
N THR A 70 -14.75 5.33 15.17
CA THR A 70 -15.77 4.55 15.87
C THR A 70 -16.20 3.31 15.07
N LYS A 71 -16.96 2.43 15.72
CA LYS A 71 -17.46 1.14 15.23
C LYS A 71 -16.32 0.18 14.89
N ARG A 72 -15.25 0.23 15.68
CA ARG A 72 -14.07 -0.65 15.54
C ARG A 72 -13.93 -1.52 16.78
N ALA A 73 -13.42 -2.73 16.59
CA ALA A 73 -13.18 -3.66 17.69
C ALA A 73 -12.16 -3.07 18.69
N PRO A 74 -12.40 -3.20 20.01
CA PRO A 74 -11.47 -2.76 21.05
C PRO A 74 -10.26 -3.70 21.16
N GLY A 75 -9.26 -3.25 21.92
CA GLY A 75 -8.15 -4.09 22.37
C GLY A 75 -8.52 -4.95 23.59
N PRO A 76 -7.52 -5.56 24.26
CA PRO A 76 -7.71 -6.48 25.38
C PRO A 76 -8.55 -5.96 26.55
N SER A 77 -8.51 -4.65 26.83
CA SER A 77 -9.34 -4.03 27.89
C SER A 77 -10.84 -4.04 27.60
N GLY A 78 -11.24 -4.26 26.34
CA GLY A 78 -12.62 -4.17 25.89
C GLY A 78 -13.15 -2.73 25.75
N ILE A 79 -12.35 -1.70 26.05
CA ILE A 79 -12.82 -0.29 25.98
C ILE A 79 -12.84 0.18 24.50
N PRO A 80 -14.03 0.49 23.95
CA PRO A 80 -14.16 0.82 22.54
C PRO A 80 -13.70 2.26 22.25
N PRO A 81 -13.30 2.56 20.99
CA PRO A 81 -12.89 3.91 20.61
C PRO A 81 -13.98 4.98 20.82
N GLU A 82 -15.25 4.60 20.78
CA GLU A 82 -16.41 5.46 21.06
C GLU A 82 -16.36 6.08 22.46
N ALA A 83 -15.88 5.32 23.46
CA ALA A 83 -15.75 5.83 24.83
C ALA A 83 -14.77 7.00 24.91
N PHE A 84 -13.69 6.93 24.11
CA PHE A 84 -12.70 8.00 23.99
C PHE A 84 -13.21 9.14 23.13
N ALA A 85 -13.85 8.84 21.99
CA ALA A 85 -14.35 9.87 21.08
C ALA A 85 -15.48 10.71 21.71
N GLY A 86 -16.37 10.08 22.49
CA GLY A 86 -17.48 10.75 23.16
C GLY A 86 -17.09 11.57 24.39
N ALA A 87 -15.94 11.28 25.01
CA ALA A 87 -15.43 11.95 26.20
C ALA A 87 -13.94 12.34 26.03
N ALA A 88 -13.62 12.93 24.88
CA ALA A 88 -12.24 13.12 24.44
C ALA A 88 -11.42 14.03 25.36
N ARG A 89 -12.07 15.04 25.96
CA ARG A 89 -11.43 15.97 26.89
C ARG A 89 -11.09 15.26 28.20
N GLU A 90 -12.04 14.52 28.75
CA GLU A 90 -11.91 13.76 29.99
C GLU A 90 -10.85 12.68 29.83
N ALA A 91 -10.85 11.97 28.70
CA ALA A 91 -9.78 11.04 28.35
C ALA A 91 -8.42 11.75 28.31
N ALA A 92 -8.31 12.90 27.63
CA ALA A 92 -7.06 13.65 27.59
C ALA A 92 -6.55 14.05 28.99
N VAL A 93 -7.44 14.40 29.93
CA VAL A 93 -7.05 14.70 31.33
C VAL A 93 -6.38 13.50 31.99
N GLN A 94 -6.92 12.29 31.79
CA GLN A 94 -6.40 11.07 32.39
C GLN A 94 -5.11 10.58 31.71
N TYR A 95 -5.03 10.69 30.38
CA TYR A 95 -3.95 10.09 29.60
C TYR A 95 -2.79 11.05 29.28
N HIS A 96 -2.96 12.37 29.39
CA HIS A 96 -1.87 13.34 29.18
C HIS A 96 -0.68 13.14 30.15
N PRO A 97 -0.89 12.92 31.46
CA PRO A 97 0.21 12.59 32.37
C PRO A 97 0.95 11.30 31.98
N LEU A 98 0.26 10.34 31.37
CA LEU A 98 0.90 9.13 30.84
C LEU A 98 1.75 9.45 29.61
N ALA A 99 1.25 10.25 28.66
CA ALA A 99 2.03 10.70 27.50
C ALA A 99 3.33 11.39 27.91
N VAL A 100 3.27 12.32 28.87
CA VAL A 100 4.44 13.01 29.43
C VAL A 100 5.40 12.02 30.08
N LYS A 101 4.89 11.08 30.90
CA LYS A 101 5.72 10.03 31.50
C LYS A 101 6.37 9.15 30.44
N MET A 102 5.68 8.83 29.35
CA MET A 102 6.26 8.05 28.25
C MET A 102 7.42 8.78 27.59
N ALA A 103 7.25 10.08 27.29
CA ALA A 103 8.31 10.91 26.74
C ALA A 103 9.51 11.01 27.70
N VAL A 104 9.27 11.38 28.96
CA VAL A 104 10.34 11.56 29.97
C VAL A 104 11.05 10.26 30.28
N ARG A 105 10.33 9.16 30.45
CA ARG A 105 10.91 7.87 30.88
C ARG A 105 11.30 6.96 29.73
N ALA A 106 11.01 7.31 28.47
CA ALA A 106 11.17 6.42 27.31
C ALA A 106 10.52 5.03 27.56
N GLN A 107 9.34 5.03 28.17
CA GLN A 107 8.64 3.83 28.62
C GLN A 107 7.20 3.85 28.13
N CYS A 108 6.61 2.68 27.95
CA CYS A 108 5.21 2.54 27.56
C CYS A 108 4.56 1.44 28.40
N PRO A 109 3.27 1.56 28.80
CA PRO A 109 2.54 0.46 29.41
C PRO A 109 2.66 -0.83 28.58
N THR A 110 2.89 -1.98 29.21
CA THR A 110 3.03 -3.27 28.51
C THR A 110 1.84 -3.57 27.59
N ALA A 111 0.63 -3.25 28.04
CA ALA A 111 -0.61 -3.42 27.28
C ALA A 111 -0.64 -2.64 25.94
N TRP A 112 0.18 -1.60 25.79
CA TRP A 112 0.17 -0.72 24.61
C TRP A 112 1.22 -1.09 23.58
N ARG A 113 2.16 -1.98 23.94
CA ARG A 113 3.24 -2.50 23.09
C ARG A 113 2.82 -3.75 22.30
N GLY A 114 1.55 -4.14 22.40
CA GLY A 114 1.01 -5.36 21.81
C GLY A 114 -0.51 -5.36 21.78
N GLY A 115 -1.10 -6.53 21.61
CA GLY A 115 -2.55 -6.67 21.55
C GLY A 115 -3.03 -8.10 21.28
N GLN A 116 -4.32 -8.23 20.98
CA GLN A 116 -4.94 -9.50 20.62
C GLN A 116 -5.01 -9.64 19.10
N THR A 117 -4.58 -10.77 18.57
CA THR A 117 -4.64 -11.08 17.14
C THR A 117 -6.03 -11.57 16.77
N ALA A 118 -6.71 -10.82 15.90
CA ALA A 118 -7.87 -11.28 15.16
C ALA A 118 -7.39 -12.06 13.93
N VAL A 119 -7.90 -13.29 13.77
CA VAL A 119 -7.56 -14.16 12.63
C VAL A 119 -8.63 -14.01 11.55
N ILE A 120 -8.25 -13.53 10.37
CA ILE A 120 -9.17 -13.23 9.26
C ILE A 120 -8.84 -14.10 8.05
N PRO A 121 -9.82 -14.79 7.44
CA PRO A 121 -9.57 -15.62 6.27
C PRO A 121 -9.23 -14.76 5.05
N LYS A 122 -8.20 -15.18 4.30
CA LYS A 122 -7.88 -14.61 2.98
C LYS A 122 -8.92 -15.11 1.98
N PRO A 123 -9.49 -14.23 1.14
CA PRO A 123 -10.37 -14.66 0.05
C PRO A 123 -9.69 -15.69 -0.85
N ASN A 124 -10.45 -16.67 -1.34
CA ASN A 124 -10.00 -17.69 -2.29
C ASN A 124 -8.80 -18.54 -1.83
N LYS A 125 -8.54 -18.62 -0.53
CA LYS A 125 -7.57 -19.56 0.06
C LYS A 125 -8.28 -20.61 0.92
N PRO A 126 -7.81 -21.87 0.92
CA PRO A 126 -8.39 -22.90 1.77
C PRO A 126 -8.31 -22.49 3.26
N PRO A 127 -9.41 -22.54 4.03
CA PRO A 127 -9.40 -22.18 5.45
C PRO A 127 -8.62 -23.19 6.32
N GLN A 128 -8.27 -24.34 5.75
CA GLN A 128 -7.50 -25.40 6.40
C GLN A 128 -5.98 -25.16 6.34
N ASP A 129 -5.54 -24.27 5.44
CA ASP A 129 -4.13 -23.90 5.26
C ASP A 129 -3.80 -22.68 6.14
N LEU A 130 -2.69 -22.75 6.87
CA LEU A 130 -2.14 -21.62 7.63
C LEU A 130 -1.97 -20.36 6.77
N ALA A 131 -1.49 -20.52 5.53
CA ALA A 131 -1.30 -19.41 4.60
C ALA A 131 -2.63 -18.76 4.17
N GLY A 132 -3.77 -19.42 4.40
CA GLY A 132 -5.11 -18.92 4.18
C GLY A 132 -5.59 -17.89 5.19
N TRP A 133 -4.79 -17.53 6.20
CA TRP A 133 -5.18 -16.59 7.25
C TRP A 133 -4.30 -15.35 7.30
N ARG A 134 -4.85 -14.24 7.79
CA ARG A 134 -4.13 -12.99 8.14
C ARG A 134 -4.34 -12.68 9.61
N ALA A 135 -3.27 -12.25 10.26
CA ALA A 135 -3.35 -11.61 11.57
C ALA A 135 -3.74 -10.14 11.42
N ILE A 136 -4.62 -9.64 12.27
CA ILE A 136 -4.80 -8.20 12.51
C ILE A 136 -4.69 -7.96 14.01
N LEU A 137 -3.82 -7.03 14.41
CA LEU A 137 -3.63 -6.72 15.82
C LEU A 137 -4.72 -5.77 16.32
N LEU A 138 -5.45 -6.21 17.35
CA LEU A 138 -6.38 -5.40 18.12
C LEU A 138 -5.62 -4.76 19.29
N GLN A 139 -5.17 -3.54 19.07
CA GLN A 139 -4.49 -2.72 20.07
C GLN A 139 -5.49 -1.88 20.89
N GLU A 140 -5.12 -1.58 22.14
CA GLU A 140 -5.82 -0.68 23.05
C GLU A 140 -6.21 0.65 22.39
N SER A 141 -7.47 1.07 22.58
CA SER A 141 -7.99 2.34 22.05
C SER A 141 -7.24 3.54 22.64
N ALA A 142 -6.83 3.46 23.91
CA ALA A 142 -6.00 4.49 24.54
C ALA A 142 -4.64 4.65 23.85
N ALA A 143 -3.97 3.52 23.54
CA ALA A 143 -2.70 3.51 22.84
C ALA A 143 -2.84 4.11 21.43
N LYS A 144 -3.95 3.83 20.74
CA LYS A 144 -4.25 4.44 19.44
C LYS A 144 -4.37 5.95 19.53
N GLY A 145 -5.07 6.48 20.54
CA GLY A 145 -5.20 7.93 20.73
C GLY A 145 -3.85 8.61 21.01
N ILE A 146 -3.02 8.01 21.86
CA ILE A 146 -1.65 8.49 22.14
C ILE A 146 -0.80 8.48 20.86
N ALA A 147 -0.81 7.37 20.11
CA ALA A 147 -0.07 7.26 18.86
C ALA A 147 -0.57 8.26 17.79
N SER A 148 -1.88 8.47 17.68
CA SER A 148 -2.46 9.46 16.78
C SER A 148 -2.06 10.89 17.14
N SER A 149 -1.83 11.19 18.43
CA SER A 149 -1.40 12.53 18.86
C SER A 149 0.02 12.91 18.43
N THR A 150 0.85 11.94 18.06
CA THR A 150 2.23 12.17 17.58
C THR A 150 2.37 12.11 16.05
N ARG A 151 1.30 11.73 15.35
CA ARG A 151 1.35 11.45 13.90
C ARG A 151 1.74 12.68 13.07
N ASP A 152 1.26 13.87 13.41
CA ASP A 152 1.56 15.10 12.65
C ASP A 152 3.06 15.43 12.66
N SER A 153 3.73 15.32 13.82
CA SER A 153 5.18 15.51 13.93
C SER A 153 5.96 14.47 13.12
N LEU A 154 5.48 13.23 13.08
CA LEU A 154 6.08 12.17 12.26
C LEU A 154 5.85 12.43 10.76
N ILE A 155 4.70 12.96 10.34
CA ILE A 155 4.46 13.32 8.94
C ILE A 155 5.42 14.45 8.52
N GLN A 156 5.63 15.45 9.38
CA GLN A 156 6.57 16.54 9.13
C GLN A 156 7.99 16.03 8.91
N GLY A 157 8.48 15.14 9.79
CA GLY A 157 9.78 14.50 9.60
C GLY A 157 9.83 13.61 8.36
N TYR A 158 8.79 12.83 8.10
CA TYR A 158 8.74 11.90 6.97
C TYR A 158 8.83 12.62 5.62
N ARG A 159 8.16 13.77 5.49
CA ARG A 159 8.23 14.61 4.28
C ARG A 159 9.66 15.02 3.91
N GLN A 160 10.58 15.11 4.87
CA GLN A 160 11.99 15.41 4.61
C GLN A 160 12.78 14.23 4.02
N ARG A 161 12.27 12.99 4.18
CA ARG A 161 12.92 11.76 3.70
C ARG A 161 12.20 11.08 2.54
N MET A 162 10.93 11.43 2.33
CA MET A 162 10.06 10.84 1.30
C MET A 162 10.73 10.96 -0.08
N GLN A 163 10.88 9.82 -0.75
CA GLN A 163 11.52 9.75 -2.06
C GLN A 163 10.52 10.07 -3.18
N PRO A 164 10.98 10.60 -4.33
CA PRO A 164 10.12 10.77 -5.51
C PRO A 164 9.45 9.45 -5.91
N GLY A 165 8.13 9.49 -6.12
CA GLY A 165 7.32 8.32 -6.45
C GLY A 165 6.80 7.53 -5.24
N GLN A 166 7.29 7.80 -4.03
CA GLN A 166 6.82 7.11 -2.83
C GLN A 166 5.45 7.67 -2.38
N GLY A 167 4.38 6.87 -2.56
CA GLY A 167 3.02 7.25 -2.20
C GLY A 167 2.51 6.56 -0.93
N GLY A 168 1.51 7.20 -0.28
CA GLY A 168 0.81 6.66 0.88
C GLY A 168 1.29 7.20 2.24
N SER A 169 0.53 6.96 3.30
CA SER A 169 0.74 7.41 4.70
C SER A 169 0.69 8.92 4.95
N VAL A 170 0.76 9.75 3.90
CA VAL A 170 0.60 11.20 3.96
C VAL A 170 -0.79 11.64 3.45
N PRO A 171 -1.36 12.72 4.02
CA PRO A 171 -2.56 13.34 3.47
C PRO A 171 -2.34 13.83 2.03
N ASP A 172 -3.43 13.97 1.28
CA ASP A 172 -3.48 14.65 -0.02
C ASP A 172 -2.61 14.06 -1.15
N PHE A 173 -2.18 12.80 -1.01
CA PHE A 173 -1.51 12.04 -2.07
C PHE A 173 -2.41 10.88 -2.56
N PRO A 174 -3.10 11.03 -3.70
CA PRO A 174 -4.07 10.03 -4.16
C PRO A 174 -3.40 8.89 -4.94
N LEU A 175 -3.90 7.66 -4.72
CA LEU A 175 -3.53 6.42 -5.42
C LEU A 175 -3.51 6.53 -6.95
N HIS A 176 -4.23 7.49 -7.52
CA HIS A 176 -4.36 7.64 -8.96
C HIS A 176 -3.12 8.24 -9.63
N VAL A 177 -2.28 8.96 -8.88
CA VAL A 177 -1.02 9.52 -9.38
C VAL A 177 -0.05 8.41 -9.81
N PRO A 178 0.31 7.43 -8.95
CA PRO A 178 1.17 6.32 -9.37
C PRO A 178 0.53 5.44 -10.46
N ILE A 179 -0.81 5.21 -10.42
CA ILE A 179 -1.52 4.51 -11.50
C ILE A 179 -1.33 5.22 -12.85
N LEU A 180 -1.54 6.53 -12.88
CA LEU A 180 -1.44 7.30 -14.11
C LEU A 180 0.01 7.40 -14.59
N GLN A 181 1.00 7.37 -13.70
CA GLN A 181 2.40 7.31 -14.10
C GLN A 181 2.71 6.02 -14.85
N VAL A 182 2.31 4.87 -14.31
CA VAL A 182 2.48 3.57 -14.98
C VAL A 182 1.82 3.59 -16.37
N LYS A 183 0.56 4.04 -16.43
CA LYS A 183 -0.20 4.07 -17.69
C LYS A 183 0.39 5.05 -18.70
N SER A 184 0.75 6.26 -18.27
CA SER A 184 1.30 7.30 -19.15
C SER A 184 2.65 6.89 -19.73
N PHE A 185 3.50 6.22 -18.94
CA PHE A 185 4.77 5.71 -19.45
C PHE A 185 4.59 4.60 -20.49
N LEU A 186 3.68 3.65 -20.26
CA LEU A 186 3.37 2.60 -21.24
C LEU A 186 2.79 3.16 -22.55
N ARG A 187 1.93 4.19 -22.46
CA ARG A 187 1.39 4.91 -23.63
C ARG A 187 2.48 5.65 -24.40
N ASP A 188 3.41 6.29 -23.70
CA ASP A 188 4.55 6.97 -24.31
C ASP A 188 5.47 5.98 -25.03
N LEU A 189 5.78 4.82 -24.44
CA LEU A 189 6.52 3.74 -25.11
C LEU A 189 5.80 3.25 -26.37
N ARG A 190 4.46 3.09 -26.30
CA ARG A 190 3.62 2.74 -27.46
C ARG A 190 3.72 3.78 -28.56
N ASP A 191 3.51 5.06 -28.23
CA ASP A 191 3.44 6.15 -29.20
C ASP A 191 4.79 6.45 -29.85
N ARG A 192 5.90 6.26 -29.13
CA ARG A 192 7.27 6.40 -29.65
C ARG A 192 7.84 5.12 -30.27
N HIS A 193 7.07 4.02 -30.28
CA HIS A 193 7.56 2.70 -30.72
C HIS A 193 8.84 2.23 -30.00
N ALA A 194 9.00 2.56 -28.71
CA ALA A 194 10.19 2.26 -27.92
C ALA A 194 10.02 1.02 -27.04
N SER A 195 11.12 0.29 -26.80
CA SER A 195 11.14 -0.86 -25.90
C SER A 195 11.28 -0.44 -24.43
N GLY A 196 10.42 -0.98 -23.58
CA GLY A 196 10.38 -0.67 -22.16
C GLY A 196 9.21 -1.33 -21.43
N GLY A 197 8.98 -0.96 -20.18
CA GLY A 197 7.89 -1.53 -19.40
C GLY A 197 8.04 -1.26 -17.90
N PHE A 198 7.52 -2.18 -17.09
CA PHE A 198 7.65 -2.15 -15.64
C PHE A 198 8.01 -3.52 -15.06
N ALA A 199 8.80 -3.49 -14.00
CA ALA A 199 8.96 -4.58 -13.04
C ALA A 199 8.09 -4.28 -11.81
N PHE A 200 7.05 -5.09 -11.59
CA PHE A 200 6.16 -4.96 -10.43
C PHE A 200 6.66 -5.82 -9.29
N LEU A 201 6.68 -5.27 -8.07
CA LEU A 201 7.17 -5.95 -6.87
C LEU A 201 6.04 -6.15 -5.85
N ASP A 202 6.11 -7.27 -5.13
CA ASP A 202 5.28 -7.57 -3.95
C ASP A 202 6.21 -8.02 -2.83
N GLY A 203 6.19 -7.33 -1.68
CA GLY A 203 6.96 -7.69 -0.50
C GLY A 203 6.26 -8.77 0.33
N LYS A 204 7.00 -9.77 0.81
CA LYS A 204 6.47 -10.74 1.77
C LYS A 204 6.32 -10.09 3.14
N ALA A 205 5.08 -9.99 3.63
CA ALA A 205 4.75 -9.55 4.99
C ALA A 205 5.49 -8.26 5.42
N ALA A 206 5.58 -7.29 4.51
CA ALA A 206 6.49 -6.15 4.61
C ALA A 206 6.41 -5.38 5.96
N PHE A 207 5.19 -5.16 6.47
CA PHE A 207 4.97 -4.48 7.74
C PHE A 207 5.47 -5.27 8.96
N TYR A 208 5.46 -6.60 8.90
CA TYR A 208 5.89 -7.50 9.97
C TYR A 208 7.41 -7.71 9.95
N ALA A 209 8.01 -7.64 8.76
CA ALA A 209 9.44 -7.79 8.55
C ALA A 209 10.26 -6.52 8.89
N THR A 210 9.61 -5.37 9.08
CA THR A 210 10.28 -4.07 9.27
C THR A 210 11.24 -4.08 10.47
N ILE A 211 12.51 -3.73 10.25
CA ILE A 211 13.54 -3.74 11.29
C ILE A 211 13.44 -2.47 12.15
N ARG A 212 13.14 -2.62 13.45
CA ARG A 212 12.86 -1.49 14.36
C ARG A 212 14.12 -0.70 14.72
N GLN A 213 15.29 -1.34 14.64
CA GLN A 213 16.58 -0.76 14.99
C GLN A 213 16.95 0.42 14.09
N PHE A 214 16.38 0.49 12.88
CA PHE A 214 16.49 1.67 12.04
C PHE A 214 15.81 2.90 12.66
N PHE A 215 14.74 2.74 13.44
CA PHE A 215 14.11 3.87 14.13
C PHE A 215 14.86 4.27 15.39
N THR A 216 15.30 3.29 16.17
CA THR A 216 15.96 3.55 17.46
C THR A 216 17.34 4.15 17.28
N GLY A 217 18.12 3.64 16.33
CA GLY A 217 19.55 3.92 16.24
C GLY A 217 20.24 3.83 17.61
N ASN A 218 21.10 4.80 17.90
CA ASN A 218 21.82 4.95 19.16
C ASN A 218 21.03 5.60 20.31
N GLU A 219 19.76 5.98 20.13
CA GLU A 219 18.96 6.59 21.21
C GLU A 219 18.52 5.60 22.28
N LYS A 220 18.44 4.32 21.92
CA LYS A 220 18.07 3.26 22.84
C LYS A 220 19.33 2.46 23.17
N GLU A 221 19.72 2.49 24.45
CA GLU A 221 20.76 1.60 24.96
C GLU A 221 20.30 0.15 24.75
N CYS A 222 20.92 -0.51 23.78
CA CYS A 222 20.72 -1.91 23.48
C CYS A 222 22.10 -2.59 23.62
N PRO A 223 22.23 -3.69 24.38
CA PRO A 223 23.48 -4.41 24.47
C PRO A 223 23.98 -4.80 23.07
N ALA A 224 25.25 -4.53 22.77
CA ALA A 224 25.83 -4.80 21.46
C ALA A 224 25.61 -6.25 21.00
N GLN A 225 25.65 -7.20 21.94
CA GLN A 225 25.35 -8.62 21.71
C GLN A 225 23.93 -8.87 21.18
N GLN A 226 22.93 -8.08 21.60
CA GLN A 226 21.56 -8.20 21.11
C GLN A 226 21.42 -7.69 19.68
N ILE A 227 22.08 -6.58 19.35
CA ILE A 227 22.09 -6.05 17.97
C ILE A 227 22.85 -7.02 17.05
N GLN A 228 23.98 -7.57 17.52
CA GLN A 228 24.77 -8.58 16.81
C GLN A 228 23.94 -9.85 16.52
N SER A 229 23.30 -10.43 17.54
CA SER A 229 22.43 -11.60 17.36
C SER A 229 21.28 -11.32 16.40
N LEU A 230 20.71 -10.10 16.43
CA LEU A 230 19.70 -9.71 15.49
C LEU A 230 20.25 -9.59 14.05
N ALA A 231 21.46 -9.05 13.87
CA ALA A 231 22.13 -8.99 12.57
C ALA A 231 22.31 -10.38 11.96
N GLU A 232 22.82 -11.33 12.75
CA GLU A 232 23.01 -12.74 12.35
C GLU A 232 21.68 -13.43 12.01
N THR A 233 20.60 -13.05 12.70
CA THR A 233 19.26 -13.57 12.38
C THR A 233 18.71 -12.95 11.09
N LEU A 234 18.99 -11.67 10.83
CA LEU A 234 18.43 -10.91 9.70
C LEU A 234 19.14 -11.19 8.37
N PHE A 235 20.46 -11.34 8.42
CA PHE A 235 21.33 -11.34 7.25
C PHE A 235 22.29 -12.53 7.27
N GLU A 236 22.34 -13.24 6.15
CA GLU A 236 23.25 -14.36 5.96
C GLU A 236 24.67 -13.88 5.60
N ASP A 237 24.77 -12.77 4.86
CA ASP A 237 26.03 -12.21 4.38
C ASP A 237 26.69 -11.27 5.41
N GLN A 238 28.00 -11.41 5.59
CA GLN A 238 28.76 -10.65 6.59
C GLN A 238 28.82 -9.14 6.27
N HIS A 239 28.84 -8.75 5.00
CA HIS A 239 28.81 -7.35 4.60
C HIS A 239 27.49 -6.69 5.00
N ASP A 240 26.37 -7.36 4.75
CA ASP A 240 25.03 -6.88 5.13
C ASP A 240 24.90 -6.77 6.66
N GLN A 241 25.44 -7.73 7.42
CA GLN A 241 25.50 -7.66 8.89
C GLN A 241 26.27 -6.42 9.36
N VAL A 242 27.46 -6.16 8.80
CA VAL A 242 28.29 -5.00 9.15
C VAL A 242 27.58 -3.69 8.81
N GLN A 243 26.94 -3.60 7.64
CA GLN A 243 26.19 -2.41 7.23
C GLN A 243 24.99 -2.16 8.15
N PHE A 244 24.28 -3.21 8.53
CA PHE A 244 23.20 -3.12 9.51
C PHE A 244 23.70 -2.62 10.86
N LEU A 245 24.81 -3.18 11.39
CA LEU A 245 25.40 -2.76 12.65
C LEU A 245 25.79 -1.28 12.62
N ALA A 246 26.46 -0.84 11.55
CA ALA A 246 26.83 0.57 11.37
C ALA A 246 25.59 1.49 11.39
N THR A 247 24.50 1.06 10.74
CA THR A 247 23.24 1.82 10.73
C THR A 247 22.56 1.82 12.10
N ALA A 248 22.51 0.67 12.77
CA ALA A 248 21.88 0.52 14.10
C ALA A 248 22.64 1.27 15.20
N MET A 249 23.95 1.48 15.04
CA MET A 249 24.79 2.27 15.95
C MET A 249 24.81 3.77 15.64
N GLY A 250 24.29 4.19 14.47
CA GLY A 250 24.17 5.59 14.08
C GLY A 250 22.89 6.27 14.61
N PRO A 251 22.64 7.54 14.24
CA PRO A 251 21.37 8.19 14.51
C PRO A 251 20.21 7.42 13.87
N GLY A 252 19.13 7.20 14.62
CA GLY A 252 17.93 6.55 14.09
C GLY A 252 17.22 7.40 13.02
N LEU A 253 16.39 6.76 12.18
CA LEU A 253 15.67 7.41 11.09
C LEU A 253 14.82 8.60 11.55
N LEU A 254 14.19 8.49 12.73
CA LEU A 254 13.37 9.57 13.28
C LEU A 254 14.24 10.75 13.71
N ALA A 255 15.43 10.49 14.27
CA ALA A 255 16.40 11.53 14.62
C ALA A 255 16.93 12.24 13.37
N ALA A 256 17.33 11.46 12.36
CA ALA A 256 17.84 11.97 11.08
C ALA A 256 16.78 12.80 10.34
N ALA A 257 15.50 12.49 10.55
CA ALA A 257 14.36 13.26 10.04
C ALA A 257 13.92 14.42 10.94
N GLN A 258 14.73 14.77 11.95
CA GLN A 258 14.49 15.89 12.86
C GLN A 258 13.14 15.81 13.61
N VAL A 259 12.65 14.60 13.87
CA VAL A 259 11.45 14.42 14.70
C VAL A 259 11.78 14.86 16.13
N PRO A 260 10.93 15.65 16.80
CA PRO A 260 11.18 16.12 18.16
C PRO A 260 11.49 14.97 19.14
N LEU A 261 12.47 15.18 20.03
CA LEU A 261 12.92 14.16 20.98
C LEU A 261 11.79 13.57 21.85
N PRO A 262 10.86 14.36 22.44
CA PRO A 262 9.77 13.78 23.22
C PRO A 262 8.89 12.83 22.39
N VAL A 263 8.62 13.18 21.12
CA VAL A 263 7.84 12.33 20.20
C VAL A 263 8.59 11.04 19.87
N ARG A 264 9.89 11.13 19.54
CA ARG A 264 10.73 9.95 19.28
C ARG A 264 10.70 8.99 20.47
N ARG A 265 10.95 9.48 21.69
CA ARG A 265 10.93 8.65 22.90
C ARG A 265 9.60 7.94 23.11
N MET A 266 8.46 8.62 22.89
CA MET A 266 7.14 7.99 22.97
C MET A 266 6.96 6.87 21.93
N VAL A 267 7.32 7.12 20.67
CA VAL A 267 7.18 6.15 19.58
C VAL A 267 8.08 4.94 19.81
N LEU A 268 9.36 5.15 20.11
CA LEU A 268 10.32 4.08 20.34
C LEU A 268 9.96 3.24 21.57
N ALA A 269 9.36 3.85 22.60
CA ALA A 269 8.86 3.12 23.76
C ALA A 269 7.73 2.12 23.41
N THR A 270 6.94 2.40 22.37
CA THR A 270 5.92 1.44 21.90
C THR A 270 6.51 0.22 21.20
N MET A 271 7.75 0.32 20.73
CA MET A 271 8.47 -0.74 19.99
C MET A 271 9.36 -1.62 20.87
N ASP A 272 9.43 -1.35 22.18
CA ASP A 272 10.19 -2.18 23.11
C ASP A 272 9.46 -3.51 23.37
N ARG A 273 10.12 -4.66 23.19
CA ARG A 273 9.59 -5.99 23.54
C ARG A 273 8.10 -6.14 23.25
N THR A 274 7.73 -5.85 22.01
CA THR A 274 6.35 -5.93 21.54
C THR A 274 5.86 -7.36 21.58
N TRP A 275 4.55 -7.54 21.56
CA TRP A 275 3.96 -8.87 21.65
C TRP A 275 2.59 -8.92 20.96
N PHE A 276 2.13 -10.13 20.66
CA PHE A 276 0.73 -10.37 20.33
C PHE A 276 0.24 -11.62 21.04
N SER A 277 -1.07 -11.70 21.24
CA SER A 277 -1.74 -12.88 21.80
C SER A 277 -2.72 -13.49 20.81
N ILE A 278 -2.89 -14.80 20.82
CA ILE A 278 -3.84 -15.53 19.97
C ILE A 278 -4.60 -16.56 20.81
N GLY A 279 -5.84 -16.81 20.40
CA GLY A 279 -6.75 -17.70 21.11
C GLY A 279 -7.61 -16.99 22.16
N PRO A 280 -8.57 -17.72 22.77
CA PRO A 280 -9.44 -17.19 23.80
C PRO A 280 -8.62 -16.70 25.01
N ASN A 281 -8.99 -15.54 25.55
CA ASN A 281 -8.34 -14.93 26.73
C ASN A 281 -6.81 -14.80 26.63
N GLY A 282 -6.26 -14.68 25.42
CA GLY A 282 -4.82 -14.57 25.21
C GLY A 282 -4.04 -15.86 25.53
N GLN A 283 -4.65 -17.01 25.23
CA GLN A 283 -4.10 -18.36 25.47
C GLN A 283 -2.61 -18.50 25.14
N HIS A 284 -2.18 -17.99 23.98
CA HIS A 284 -0.78 -18.04 23.53
C HIS A 284 -0.26 -16.63 23.30
N ILE A 285 0.90 -16.31 23.86
CA ILE A 285 1.52 -14.99 23.74
C ILE A 285 2.86 -15.15 23.03
N PHE A 286 3.12 -14.32 22.03
CA PHE A 286 4.37 -14.29 21.29
C PHE A 286 5.03 -12.93 21.48
N GLN A 287 6.31 -12.92 21.84
CA GLN A 287 7.13 -11.73 21.83
C GLN A 287 7.72 -11.54 20.44
N THR A 288 7.72 -10.32 19.90
CA THR A 288 8.17 -10.06 18.53
C THR A 288 9.40 -9.17 18.45
N LYS A 289 10.27 -9.44 17.47
CA LYS A 289 11.56 -8.77 17.30
C LYS A 289 11.53 -7.74 16.17
N THR A 290 10.69 -7.94 15.14
CA THR A 290 10.50 -7.02 14.01
C THR A 290 9.04 -6.65 13.81
N GLY A 291 8.81 -5.61 13.01
CA GLY A 291 7.50 -5.20 12.56
C GLY A 291 7.00 -3.89 13.17
N THR A 292 5.94 -3.35 12.57
CA THR A 292 5.36 -2.05 12.90
C THR A 292 3.96 -2.14 13.53
N MET A 293 3.53 -3.34 13.94
CA MET A 293 2.20 -3.62 14.52
C MET A 293 1.03 -3.21 13.58
N PRO A 294 0.80 -3.93 12.46
CA PRO A 294 -0.32 -3.65 11.55
C PRO A 294 -1.68 -3.55 12.28
N GLY A 295 -2.35 -2.40 12.09
CA GLY A 295 -3.56 -2.04 12.84
C GLY A 295 -3.33 -0.91 13.86
N ALA A 296 -2.08 -0.63 14.20
CA ALA A 296 -1.68 0.56 14.96
C ALA A 296 -1.72 1.82 14.09
N PRO A 297 -2.02 3.02 14.65
CA PRO A 297 -2.18 4.25 13.86
C PRO A 297 -0.89 4.81 13.27
N LEU A 298 0.28 4.25 13.60
CA LEU A 298 1.57 4.71 13.09
C LEU A 298 2.28 3.67 12.20
N ALA A 299 1.69 2.47 12.06
CA ALA A 299 2.35 1.34 11.40
C ALA A 299 2.74 1.66 9.94
N ASP A 300 1.82 2.29 9.23
CA ASP A 300 1.96 2.76 7.84
C ASP A 300 3.05 3.82 7.68
N LEU A 301 3.09 4.79 8.58
CA LEU A 301 4.06 5.87 8.49
C LEU A 301 5.47 5.39 8.84
N LEU A 302 5.59 4.57 9.88
CA LEU A 302 6.87 3.97 10.28
C LEU A 302 7.42 3.04 9.21
N PHE A 303 6.58 2.20 8.60
CA PHE A 303 6.97 1.40 7.45
C PHE A 303 7.55 2.28 6.33
N GLN A 304 6.89 3.39 6.01
CA GLN A 304 7.33 4.29 4.95
C GLN A 304 8.67 4.98 5.23
N TYR A 305 8.99 5.27 6.50
CA TYR A 305 10.32 5.74 6.89
C TYR A 305 11.42 4.73 6.56
N THR A 306 11.20 3.45 6.85
CA THR A 306 12.16 2.40 6.49
C THR A 306 12.19 2.20 4.97
N PHE A 307 11.03 2.23 4.33
CA PHE A 307 10.90 2.04 2.89
C PHE A 307 11.58 3.14 2.08
N SER A 308 11.70 4.36 2.63
CA SER A 308 12.44 5.44 1.97
C SER A 308 13.93 5.09 1.76
N ILE A 309 14.53 4.27 2.65
CA ILE A 309 15.90 3.76 2.49
C ILE A 309 15.99 2.88 1.25
N PHE A 310 15.04 1.96 1.07
CA PHE A 310 14.99 1.09 -0.11
C PHE A 310 14.87 1.92 -1.40
N MET A 311 13.94 2.88 -1.43
CA MET A 311 13.71 3.72 -2.60
C MET A 311 14.95 4.55 -2.98
N GLU A 312 15.61 5.15 -1.98
CA GLU A 312 16.83 5.96 -2.16
C GLU A 312 17.98 5.09 -2.70
N LYS A 313 18.23 3.93 -2.08
CA LYS A 313 19.29 3.00 -2.50
C LYS A 313 19.02 2.43 -3.89
N LEU A 314 17.80 2.00 -4.17
CA LEU A 314 17.43 1.47 -5.48
C LEU A 314 17.69 2.52 -6.57
N GLN A 315 17.27 3.77 -6.36
CA GLN A 315 17.50 4.84 -7.33
C GLN A 315 19.00 5.06 -7.60
N SER A 316 19.83 5.07 -6.55
CA SER A 316 21.29 5.16 -6.69
C SER A 316 21.87 3.97 -7.45
N GLN A 317 21.43 2.75 -7.16
CA GLN A 317 21.89 1.54 -7.84
C GLN A 317 21.48 1.51 -9.31
N LEU A 318 20.25 1.92 -9.64
CA LEU A 318 19.79 2.02 -11.04
C LEU A 318 20.66 3.00 -11.83
N GLN A 319 20.92 4.18 -11.26
CA GLN A 319 21.77 5.20 -11.90
C GLN A 319 23.21 4.70 -12.10
N GLN A 320 23.80 4.07 -11.07
CA GLN A 320 25.17 3.54 -11.14
C GLN A 320 25.34 2.50 -12.26
N HIS A 321 24.29 1.73 -12.56
CA HIS A 321 24.30 0.68 -13.59
C HIS A 321 23.72 1.15 -14.93
N GLY A 322 23.36 2.44 -15.08
CA GLY A 322 22.74 2.98 -16.30
C GLY A 322 21.37 2.38 -16.63
N LEU A 323 20.62 1.97 -15.59
CA LEU A 323 19.29 1.37 -15.70
C LEU A 323 18.17 2.38 -15.35
N ASP A 324 18.54 3.61 -15.00
CA ASP A 324 17.58 4.67 -14.75
C ASP A 324 16.88 5.10 -16.05
N VAL A 325 15.58 5.36 -15.97
CA VAL A 325 14.78 5.73 -17.13
C VAL A 325 14.66 7.25 -17.20
N GLN A 326 15.07 7.83 -18.32
CA GLN A 326 14.87 9.26 -18.61
C GLN A 326 13.99 9.44 -19.83
N LEU A 327 13.20 10.52 -19.83
CA LEU A 327 12.43 10.92 -21.00
C LEU A 327 13.37 11.43 -22.10
N PRO A 328 13.03 11.26 -23.38
CA PRO A 328 13.79 11.87 -24.48
C PRO A 328 13.89 13.41 -24.33
N PRO A 329 14.93 14.05 -24.90
CA PRO A 329 15.11 15.50 -24.83
C PRO A 329 13.91 16.34 -25.26
N ALA A 330 13.07 15.83 -26.17
CA ALA A 330 11.82 16.47 -26.62
C ALA A 330 10.83 16.79 -25.47
N TYR A 331 10.96 16.12 -24.32
CA TYR A 331 10.13 16.37 -23.14
C TYR A 331 10.59 17.56 -22.30
N ASN A 332 11.78 18.12 -22.58
CA ASN A 332 12.43 19.15 -21.74
C ASN A 332 12.42 18.78 -20.25
N CYS A 333 12.58 17.49 -19.95
CA CYS A 333 12.57 16.93 -18.60
C CYS A 333 13.89 16.22 -18.35
N THR A 334 14.66 16.72 -17.39
CA THR A 334 15.93 16.13 -16.97
C THR A 334 15.78 15.16 -15.80
N SER A 335 14.55 15.01 -15.29
CA SER A 335 14.27 14.13 -14.16
C SER A 335 14.22 12.68 -14.60
N VAL A 336 14.86 11.83 -13.81
CA VAL A 336 14.71 10.38 -13.90
C VAL A 336 13.27 10.01 -13.55
N ALA A 337 12.76 8.97 -14.21
CA ALA A 337 11.48 8.35 -13.92
C ALA A 337 11.45 7.89 -12.46
N PRO A 338 10.60 8.47 -11.60
CA PRO A 338 10.48 7.97 -10.25
C PRO A 338 9.92 6.54 -10.28
N THR A 339 10.23 5.77 -9.26
CA THR A 339 9.63 4.45 -9.07
C THR A 339 8.30 4.65 -8.32
N PRO A 340 7.13 4.58 -8.98
CA PRO A 340 5.85 4.74 -8.28
C PRO A 340 5.66 3.61 -7.28
N SER A 341 5.32 3.97 -6.04
CA SER A 341 4.93 3.02 -5.01
C SER A 341 3.72 3.47 -4.21
N TRP A 342 3.04 2.50 -3.61
CA TRP A 342 2.05 2.73 -2.57
C TRP A 342 2.22 1.67 -1.48
N MET A 343 2.77 2.06 -0.33
CA MET A 343 3.28 1.11 0.67
C MET A 343 4.28 0.14 0.00
N ASP A 344 4.03 -1.17 0.08
CA ASP A 344 4.86 -2.25 -0.45
C ASP A 344 4.59 -2.58 -1.93
N ASP A 345 3.53 -2.04 -2.54
CA ASP A 345 3.27 -2.17 -3.97
C ASP A 345 4.18 -1.20 -4.75
N VAL A 346 5.13 -1.73 -5.53
CA VAL A 346 6.11 -0.93 -6.29
C VAL A 346 6.08 -1.30 -7.77
N ALA A 347 6.21 -0.31 -8.65
CA ALA A 347 6.45 -0.54 -10.07
C ALA A 347 7.70 0.21 -10.54
N ILE A 348 8.76 -0.53 -10.88
CA ILE A 348 10.03 0.07 -11.33
C ILE A 348 10.00 0.20 -12.85
N PRO A 349 10.15 1.42 -13.41
CA PRO A 349 10.21 1.60 -14.85
C PRO A 349 11.49 0.96 -15.41
N VAL A 350 11.35 0.24 -16.52
CA VAL A 350 12.47 -0.36 -17.26
C VAL A 350 12.44 0.09 -18.72
N LYS A 351 13.61 0.29 -19.32
CA LYS A 351 13.76 0.70 -20.72
C LYS A 351 14.98 -0.01 -21.32
N ALA A 352 14.95 -0.21 -22.62
CA ALA A 352 16.13 -0.57 -23.40
C ALA A 352 16.10 0.15 -24.75
N ASP A 353 17.29 0.50 -25.26
CA ASP A 353 17.42 1.10 -26.59
C ASP A 353 17.14 0.08 -27.70
N ARG A 354 17.50 -1.19 -27.47
CA ARG A 354 17.15 -2.33 -28.33
C ARG A 354 16.23 -3.29 -27.60
N ALA A 355 15.27 -3.87 -28.31
CA ALA A 355 14.31 -4.80 -27.71
C ALA A 355 14.99 -6.08 -27.15
N ASP A 356 16.14 -6.47 -27.70
CA ASP A 356 16.89 -7.66 -27.28
C ASP A 356 17.47 -7.50 -25.85
N ASP A 357 17.78 -6.26 -25.43
CA ASP A 357 18.41 -5.96 -24.13
C ASP A 357 17.36 -5.75 -23.01
N LEU A 358 16.07 -5.68 -23.36
CA LEU A 358 15.01 -5.30 -22.43
C LEU A 358 14.85 -6.26 -21.25
N VAL A 359 14.93 -7.57 -21.51
CA VAL A 359 14.82 -8.57 -20.44
C VAL A 359 16.04 -8.55 -19.55
N ASP A 360 17.25 -8.35 -20.12
CA ASP A 360 18.49 -8.27 -19.34
C ASP A 360 18.49 -7.04 -18.43
N ASN A 361 17.99 -5.89 -18.91
CA ASN A 361 17.81 -4.71 -18.06
C ASN A 361 16.78 -4.98 -16.95
N ALA A 362 15.65 -5.62 -17.28
CA ALA A 362 14.60 -5.93 -16.31
C ALA A 362 15.06 -6.92 -15.23
N THR A 363 15.80 -7.98 -15.57
CA THR A 363 16.32 -8.95 -14.60
C THR A 363 17.41 -8.35 -13.72
N LYS A 364 18.29 -7.50 -14.27
CA LYS A 364 19.27 -6.73 -13.47
C LYS A 364 18.56 -5.77 -12.51
N THR A 365 17.53 -5.05 -12.96
CA THR A 365 16.70 -4.19 -12.11
C THR A 365 16.07 -4.97 -10.96
N LEU A 366 15.49 -6.15 -11.24
CA LEU A 366 14.91 -7.01 -10.20
C LEU A 366 15.95 -7.55 -9.21
N SER A 367 17.14 -7.91 -9.69
CA SER A 367 18.27 -8.34 -8.85
C SER A 367 18.69 -7.24 -7.87
N LEU A 368 18.85 -6.01 -8.37
CA LEU A 368 19.19 -4.84 -7.55
C LEU A 368 18.06 -4.53 -6.54
N ALA A 369 16.80 -4.52 -6.99
CA ALA A 369 15.66 -4.28 -6.12
C ALA A 369 15.54 -5.32 -5.01
N SER A 370 15.76 -6.60 -5.33
CA SER A 370 15.82 -7.69 -4.36
C SER A 370 16.90 -7.42 -3.32
N LYS A 371 18.13 -7.08 -3.74
CA LYS A 371 19.22 -6.76 -2.83
C LYS A 371 18.86 -5.59 -1.89
N CYS A 372 18.38 -4.48 -2.43
CA CYS A 372 18.01 -3.30 -1.63
C CYS A 372 16.86 -3.58 -0.64
N LEU A 373 15.88 -4.41 -1.02
CA LEU A 373 14.81 -4.83 -0.09
C LEU A 373 15.36 -5.73 1.02
N LYS A 374 16.27 -6.65 0.69
CA LYS A 374 16.90 -7.54 1.67
C LYS A 374 17.60 -6.74 2.76
N GLU A 375 18.32 -5.68 2.40
CA GLU A 375 19.04 -4.79 3.32
C GLU A 375 18.11 -4.11 4.35
N ILE A 376 16.83 -3.90 4.01
CA ILE A 376 15.83 -3.36 4.96
C ILE A 376 14.98 -4.45 5.64
N GLY A 377 15.35 -5.72 5.48
CA GLY A 377 14.71 -6.88 6.09
C GLY A 377 13.53 -7.47 5.31
N ILE A 378 13.22 -6.95 4.13
CA ILE A 378 12.07 -7.38 3.31
C ILE A 378 12.54 -8.36 2.23
N ARG A 379 11.77 -9.42 1.99
CA ARG A 379 12.01 -10.36 0.88
C ARG A 379 10.94 -10.18 -0.20
N LEU A 380 11.34 -10.30 -1.45
CA LEU A 380 10.41 -10.31 -2.58
C LEU A 380 9.56 -11.58 -2.61
N ASN A 381 8.35 -11.43 -3.13
CA ASN A 381 7.45 -12.52 -3.39
C ASN A 381 7.53 -12.95 -4.85
N TRP A 382 8.36 -13.97 -5.10
CA TRP A 382 8.58 -14.56 -6.43
C TRP A 382 7.45 -15.46 -6.92
N ALA A 383 6.37 -15.62 -6.15
CA ALA A 383 5.22 -16.40 -6.61
C ALA A 383 4.56 -15.73 -7.83
N ARG A 384 4.01 -16.54 -8.75
CA ARG A 384 3.27 -16.03 -9.91
C ARG A 384 2.12 -15.10 -9.49
N GLY A 385 1.93 -14.01 -10.25
CA GLY A 385 0.96 -12.96 -9.95
C GLY A 385 1.38 -12.00 -8.84
N LYS A 386 2.63 -12.08 -8.35
CA LYS A 386 3.17 -11.20 -7.30
C LYS A 386 4.25 -10.31 -7.84
N THR A 387 5.46 -10.83 -8.03
CA THR A 387 6.52 -10.13 -8.75
C THR A 387 6.50 -10.56 -10.22
N GLU A 388 6.18 -9.64 -11.13
CA GLU A 388 6.02 -9.92 -12.56
C GLU A 388 6.52 -8.75 -13.42
N LEU A 389 6.84 -9.05 -14.69
CA LEU A 389 7.29 -8.07 -15.67
C LEU A 389 6.19 -7.80 -16.71
N VAL A 390 5.87 -6.54 -16.97
CA VAL A 390 5.07 -6.14 -18.15
C VAL A 390 6.00 -5.41 -19.10
N LEU A 391 6.37 -6.08 -20.21
CA LEU A 391 7.37 -5.59 -21.16
C LEU A 391 6.78 -5.37 -22.55
N ALA A 392 6.94 -4.17 -23.07
CA ALA A 392 6.56 -3.79 -24.42
C ALA A 392 7.78 -3.89 -25.36
N PHE A 393 7.93 -5.02 -26.07
CA PHE A 393 8.96 -5.18 -27.08
C PHE A 393 8.57 -4.43 -28.37
N ARG A 394 9.27 -3.32 -28.67
CA ARG A 394 9.03 -2.44 -29.83
C ARG A 394 10.34 -1.96 -30.46
N GLY A 395 10.26 -1.52 -31.71
CA GLY A 395 11.42 -1.04 -32.46
C GLY A 395 12.32 -2.18 -32.97
N GLU A 396 13.60 -1.87 -33.14
CA GLU A 396 14.60 -2.78 -33.69
C GLU A 396 14.81 -4.00 -32.78
N GLY A 397 14.97 -5.19 -33.38
CA GLY A 397 15.13 -6.46 -32.66
C GLY A 397 13.84 -7.03 -32.07
N SER A 398 12.72 -6.29 -32.05
CA SER A 398 11.50 -6.69 -31.33
C SER A 398 10.91 -8.04 -31.76
N LYS A 399 10.96 -8.40 -33.05
CA LYS A 399 10.49 -9.72 -33.51
C LYS A 399 11.33 -10.85 -32.93
N LYS A 400 12.66 -10.71 -32.96
CA LYS A 400 13.61 -11.68 -32.42
C LYS A 400 13.45 -11.80 -30.90
N ALA A 401 13.39 -10.67 -30.20
CA ALA A 401 13.17 -10.64 -28.75
C ALA A 401 11.85 -11.32 -28.34
N LYS A 402 10.76 -11.08 -29.08
CA LYS A 402 9.48 -11.74 -28.82
C LYS A 402 9.54 -13.25 -29.03
N THR A 403 10.13 -13.72 -30.15
CA THR A 403 10.29 -15.16 -30.38
C THR A 403 11.11 -15.80 -29.27
N LYS A 404 12.26 -15.21 -28.93
CA LYS A 404 13.13 -15.69 -27.85
C LYS A 404 12.37 -15.76 -26.53
N TRP A 405 11.82 -14.65 -26.06
CA TRP A 405 11.32 -14.57 -24.68
C TRP A 405 9.89 -15.04 -24.50
N LEU A 406 9.00 -14.79 -25.47
CA LEU A 406 7.57 -15.13 -25.33
C LEU A 406 7.24 -16.54 -25.85
N CYS A 407 8.06 -17.08 -26.77
CA CYS A 407 7.85 -18.42 -27.32
C CYS A 407 8.90 -19.42 -26.82
N GLU A 408 10.18 -19.21 -27.10
CA GLU A 408 11.24 -20.19 -26.78
C GLU A 408 11.45 -20.34 -25.27
N HIS A 409 11.38 -19.24 -24.52
CA HIS A 409 11.46 -19.22 -23.05
C HIS A 409 10.09 -19.23 -22.34
N ASP A 410 8.98 -19.48 -23.06
CA ASP A 410 7.63 -19.61 -22.47
C ASP A 410 7.24 -18.44 -21.54
N SER A 411 7.59 -17.21 -21.95
CA SER A 411 7.33 -15.97 -21.20
C SER A 411 7.91 -15.98 -19.78
N LYS A 412 9.08 -16.60 -19.59
CA LYS A 412 9.81 -16.68 -18.33
C LYS A 412 11.23 -16.14 -18.48
N CYS A 413 11.75 -15.58 -17.40
CA CYS A 413 13.16 -15.22 -17.26
C CYS A 413 13.65 -15.54 -15.86
N TRP A 414 14.97 -15.68 -15.71
CA TRP A 414 15.62 -15.97 -14.44
C TRP A 414 16.31 -14.73 -13.89
N VAL A 415 16.09 -14.46 -12.62
CA VAL A 415 16.69 -13.34 -11.89
C VAL A 415 17.71 -13.90 -10.91
N GLU A 416 18.95 -13.45 -11.03
CA GLU A 416 19.99 -13.73 -10.05
C GLU A 416 19.67 -13.01 -8.73
N VAL A 417 19.64 -13.75 -7.63
CA VAL A 417 19.34 -13.21 -6.30
C VAL A 417 20.52 -13.49 -5.38
N ALA A 418 21.12 -12.43 -4.84
CA ALA A 418 22.27 -12.55 -3.95
C ALA A 418 22.00 -13.53 -2.79
N GLY A 419 22.82 -14.57 -2.66
CA GLY A 419 22.72 -15.59 -1.61
C GLY A 419 21.58 -16.60 -1.78
N GLU A 420 20.84 -16.58 -2.88
CA GLU A 420 19.74 -17.53 -3.15
C GLU A 420 19.89 -18.16 -4.54
N ASN A 421 19.17 -19.26 -4.79
CA ASN A 421 19.04 -19.79 -6.14
C ASN A 421 18.35 -18.76 -7.06
N PRO A 422 18.68 -18.73 -8.36
CA PRO A 422 17.98 -17.90 -9.33
C PRO A 422 16.47 -18.09 -9.24
N GLN A 423 15.74 -16.98 -9.30
CA GLN A 423 14.29 -16.97 -9.17
C GLN A 423 13.64 -16.83 -10.54
N GLU A 424 12.64 -17.66 -10.82
CA GLU A 424 11.83 -17.56 -12.04
C GLU A 424 10.85 -16.38 -11.92
N VAL A 425 10.77 -15.57 -12.97
CA VAL A 425 9.81 -14.45 -13.08
C VAL A 425 9.11 -14.53 -14.42
N HIS A 426 7.81 -14.26 -14.40
CA HIS A 426 6.98 -14.24 -15.60
C HIS A 426 6.96 -12.86 -16.26
N ILE A 427 7.03 -12.89 -17.59
CA ILE A 427 6.67 -11.78 -18.46
C ILE A 427 5.18 -11.94 -18.79
N THR A 428 4.35 -11.02 -18.31
CA THR A 428 2.89 -11.10 -18.43
C THR A 428 2.34 -10.09 -19.44
N ASP A 429 1.19 -10.39 -20.01
CA ASP A 429 0.46 -9.46 -20.90
C ASP A 429 -0.01 -8.22 -20.12
N LYS A 430 -0.42 -8.43 -18.86
CA LYS A 430 -0.98 -7.41 -18.00
C LYS A 430 -0.77 -7.71 -16.53
N TYR A 431 -0.82 -6.66 -15.73
CA TYR A 431 -0.67 -6.73 -14.28
C TYR A 431 -1.68 -5.81 -13.59
N LEU A 432 -2.28 -6.28 -12.49
CA LEU A 432 -3.23 -5.51 -11.69
C LEU A 432 -2.47 -4.69 -10.62
N HIS A 433 -2.10 -3.46 -10.95
CA HIS A 433 -1.35 -2.58 -10.05
C HIS A 433 -2.28 -1.56 -9.38
N LEU A 434 -2.32 -1.54 -8.04
CA LEU A 434 -3.18 -0.62 -7.25
C LEU A 434 -4.66 -0.68 -7.69
N GLY A 435 -5.09 -1.88 -8.12
CA GLY A 435 -6.41 -2.14 -8.68
C GLY A 435 -6.59 -1.72 -10.15
N ALA A 436 -5.70 -0.97 -10.78
CA ALA A 436 -5.80 -0.66 -12.21
C ALA A 436 -4.96 -1.63 -13.04
N MET A 437 -5.50 -2.08 -14.17
CA MET A 437 -4.76 -2.93 -15.09
C MET A 437 -3.72 -2.10 -15.88
N ALA A 438 -2.48 -2.55 -15.86
CA ALA A 438 -1.41 -2.10 -16.73
C ALA A 438 -1.13 -3.19 -17.77
N SER A 439 -1.13 -2.88 -19.07
CA SER A 439 -0.79 -3.85 -20.12
C SER A 439 0.28 -3.32 -21.07
N TRP A 440 1.05 -4.23 -21.66
CA TRP A 440 2.19 -3.89 -22.53
C TRP A 440 1.76 -3.10 -23.79
N GLU A 441 0.49 -3.22 -24.21
CA GLU A 441 -0.03 -2.45 -25.35
C GLU A 441 -0.11 -0.96 -25.05
N GLY A 442 -0.19 -0.56 -23.77
CA GLY A 442 -0.52 0.81 -23.37
C GLY A 442 -1.98 1.15 -23.67
N SER A 443 -2.89 0.17 -23.59
CA SER A 443 -4.33 0.33 -23.81
C SER A 443 -5.13 0.11 -22.52
N ASP A 444 -6.16 0.93 -22.31
CA ASP A 444 -7.03 0.84 -21.14
C ASP A 444 -8.23 -0.09 -21.30
N VAL A 445 -8.40 -0.71 -22.47
CA VAL A 445 -9.53 -1.60 -22.77
C VAL A 445 -9.60 -2.76 -21.77
N HIS A 446 -8.44 -3.32 -21.40
CA HIS A 446 -8.37 -4.39 -20.41
C HIS A 446 -8.82 -3.94 -19.02
N ASP A 447 -8.42 -2.74 -18.61
CA ASP A 447 -8.81 -2.18 -17.31
C ASP A 447 -10.31 -1.88 -17.26
N LEU A 448 -10.86 -1.27 -18.31
CA LEU A 448 -12.30 -1.01 -18.41
C LEU A 448 -13.11 -2.31 -18.35
N LYS A 449 -12.73 -3.33 -19.14
CA LYS A 449 -13.43 -4.63 -19.13
C LYS A 449 -13.35 -5.30 -17.76
N TYR A 450 -12.20 -5.22 -17.09
CA TYR A 450 -12.02 -5.71 -15.72
C TYR A 450 -12.97 -5.00 -14.74
N ARG A 451 -13.01 -3.66 -14.77
CA ARG A 451 -13.86 -2.84 -13.91
C ARG A 451 -15.35 -3.06 -14.15
N ARG A 452 -15.77 -3.17 -15.41
CA ARG A 452 -17.13 -3.58 -15.79
C ARG A 452 -17.47 -4.96 -15.25
N GLY A 453 -16.53 -5.90 -15.28
CA GLY A 453 -16.67 -7.24 -14.69
C GLY A 453 -16.95 -7.19 -13.18
N LEU A 454 -16.16 -6.41 -12.43
CA LEU A 454 -16.37 -6.21 -10.99
C LEU A 454 -17.72 -5.55 -10.68
N ALA A 455 -18.09 -4.54 -11.46
CA ALA A 455 -19.39 -3.88 -11.32
C ALA A 455 -20.55 -4.86 -11.59
N ARG A 456 -20.44 -5.73 -12.62
CA ARG A 456 -21.42 -6.79 -12.88
C ARG A 456 -21.54 -7.80 -11.74
N GLN A 457 -20.43 -8.17 -11.10
CA GLN A 457 -20.45 -9.06 -9.94
C GLN A 457 -21.18 -8.39 -8.77
N ALA A 458 -20.85 -7.14 -8.45
CA ALA A 458 -21.54 -6.39 -7.40
C ALA A 458 -23.03 -6.18 -7.70
N PHE A 459 -23.37 -5.97 -8.98
CA PHE A 459 -24.75 -5.82 -9.43
C PHE A 459 -25.61 -7.06 -9.10
N GLN A 460 -25.05 -8.28 -9.04
CA GLN A 460 -25.81 -9.48 -8.71
C GLN A 460 -26.42 -9.42 -7.30
N ALA A 461 -25.65 -8.94 -6.32
CA ALA A 461 -26.14 -8.75 -4.97
C ALA A 461 -27.16 -7.59 -4.91
N TYR A 462 -26.85 -6.49 -5.60
CA TYR A 462 -27.71 -5.31 -5.66
C TYR A 462 -29.08 -5.57 -6.33
N LYS A 463 -29.15 -6.46 -7.32
CA LYS A 463 -30.40 -6.79 -8.05
C LYS A 463 -31.55 -7.22 -7.12
N ARG A 464 -31.24 -7.86 -5.99
CA ARG A 464 -32.24 -8.25 -5.00
C ARG A 464 -32.83 -7.05 -4.28
N LEU A 465 -32.00 -6.04 -4.00
CA LEU A 465 -32.40 -4.81 -3.31
C LEU A 465 -33.28 -3.91 -4.18
N LEU A 466 -33.13 -3.96 -5.51
CA LEU A 466 -33.97 -3.20 -6.44
C LEU A 466 -35.47 -3.49 -6.30
N HIS A 467 -35.82 -4.72 -5.91
CA HIS A 467 -37.20 -5.16 -5.75
C HIS A 467 -37.71 -5.00 -4.31
N ASN A 468 -36.88 -4.48 -3.40
CA ASN A 468 -37.34 -4.19 -2.04
C ASN A 468 -38.26 -2.96 -2.06
N GLU A 469 -39.50 -3.14 -1.62
CA GLU A 469 -40.53 -2.09 -1.58
C GLU A 469 -40.28 -1.10 -0.43
N HIS A 470 -39.50 -1.48 0.59
CA HIS A 470 -39.11 -0.59 1.68
C HIS A 470 -37.99 0.39 1.31
N LEU A 471 -37.42 0.28 0.10
CA LEU A 471 -36.42 1.21 -0.40
C LEU A 471 -37.06 2.16 -1.42
N THR A 472 -36.84 3.45 -1.22
CA THR A 472 -37.24 4.50 -2.16
C THR A 472 -36.42 4.42 -3.45
N ALA A 473 -36.91 5.06 -4.52
CA ALA A 473 -36.17 5.20 -5.76
C ALA A 473 -34.80 5.86 -5.55
N LYS A 474 -34.74 6.89 -4.68
CA LYS A 474 -33.51 7.61 -4.34
C LYS A 474 -32.49 6.70 -3.66
N GLU A 475 -32.88 5.97 -2.62
CA GLU A 475 -31.98 5.04 -1.91
C GLU A 475 -31.46 3.93 -2.84
N LYS A 476 -32.29 3.45 -3.78
CA LYS A 476 -31.84 2.50 -4.80
C LYS A 476 -30.74 3.12 -5.67
N LEU A 477 -30.93 4.34 -6.16
CA LEU A 477 -29.90 5.03 -6.95
C LEU A 477 -28.61 5.29 -6.16
N GLU A 478 -28.71 5.69 -4.89
CA GLU A 478 -27.55 5.85 -4.00
C GLU A 478 -26.80 4.52 -3.81
N LEU A 479 -27.53 3.40 -3.67
CA LEU A 479 -26.93 2.06 -3.59
C LEU A 479 -26.29 1.63 -4.91
N LEU A 480 -26.89 1.98 -6.05
CA LEU A 480 -26.28 1.73 -7.36
C LEU A 480 -24.93 2.44 -7.46
N ASP A 481 -24.87 3.71 -7.06
CA ASP A 481 -23.64 4.50 -7.10
C ASP A 481 -22.59 3.92 -6.14
N ALA A 482 -22.96 3.75 -4.86
CA ALA A 482 -22.07 3.29 -3.80
C ALA A 482 -21.52 1.86 -4.03
N LEU A 483 -22.30 0.96 -4.64
CA LEU A 483 -21.91 -0.45 -4.82
C LEU A 483 -21.44 -0.79 -6.23
N VAL A 484 -22.11 -0.30 -7.27
CA VAL A 484 -21.88 -0.75 -8.64
C VAL A 484 -21.00 0.24 -9.39
N LEU A 485 -21.41 1.51 -9.44
CA LEU A 485 -20.64 2.53 -10.16
C LEU A 485 -19.30 2.79 -9.47
N SER A 486 -19.23 2.79 -8.15
CA SER A 486 -17.95 2.92 -7.42
C SER A 486 -16.88 1.90 -7.85
N ARG A 487 -17.29 0.68 -8.25
CA ARG A 487 -16.40 -0.36 -8.78
C ARG A 487 -16.04 -0.13 -10.25
N MET A 488 -17.00 0.36 -11.04
CA MET A 488 -16.81 0.69 -12.45
C MET A 488 -15.87 1.90 -12.62
N MET A 489 -16.09 2.94 -11.81
CA MET A 489 -15.46 4.24 -11.92
C MET A 489 -14.12 4.35 -11.18
N TYR A 490 -13.75 3.33 -10.38
CA TYR A 490 -12.42 3.31 -9.78
C TYR A 490 -11.34 3.40 -10.86
N ALA A 491 -10.49 4.42 -10.76
CA ALA A 491 -9.46 4.77 -11.72
C ALA A 491 -9.94 5.06 -13.16
N ALA A 492 -11.24 5.21 -13.42
CA ALA A 492 -11.77 5.50 -14.75
C ALA A 492 -11.25 6.83 -15.32
N GLY A 493 -11.05 7.84 -14.47
CA GLY A 493 -10.38 9.10 -14.81
C GLY A 493 -9.00 8.92 -15.45
N THR A 494 -8.31 7.81 -15.21
CA THR A 494 -6.98 7.54 -15.77
C THR A 494 -7.00 7.00 -17.20
N TRP A 495 -8.15 6.55 -17.73
CA TRP A 495 -8.23 5.93 -19.06
C TRP A 495 -8.01 6.95 -20.19
N GLU A 496 -7.39 6.53 -21.28
CA GLU A 496 -7.26 7.33 -22.51
C GLU A 496 -8.37 6.97 -23.50
N MET A 497 -9.20 7.94 -23.90
CA MET A 497 -10.39 7.71 -24.77
C MET A 497 -10.17 8.04 -26.25
N HIS A 498 -8.92 8.21 -26.68
CA HIS A 498 -8.60 8.66 -28.05
C HIS A 498 -9.11 7.69 -29.14
N GLN A 499 -9.27 6.41 -28.85
CA GLN A 499 -9.84 5.45 -29.81
C GLN A 499 -11.36 5.44 -29.69
N HIS A 500 -12.07 5.65 -30.81
CA HIS A 500 -13.55 5.67 -30.83
C HIS A 500 -14.19 4.42 -30.20
N GLN A 501 -13.57 3.25 -30.39
CA GLN A 501 -14.02 1.99 -29.79
C GLN A 501 -13.98 2.00 -28.25
N MET A 502 -12.99 2.69 -27.65
CA MET A 502 -12.84 2.80 -26.20
C MET A 502 -13.95 3.67 -25.61
N ALA A 503 -14.23 4.82 -26.23
CA ALA A 503 -15.31 5.71 -25.81
C ALA A 503 -16.68 5.03 -25.89
N GLN A 504 -16.99 4.34 -27.00
CA GLN A 504 -18.21 3.56 -27.15
C GLN A 504 -18.33 2.45 -26.09
N LEU A 505 -17.24 1.72 -25.84
CA LEU A 505 -17.23 0.66 -24.83
C LEU A 505 -17.48 1.22 -23.43
N TYR A 506 -16.91 2.39 -23.09
CA TYR A 506 -17.13 3.07 -21.82
C TYR A 506 -18.61 3.46 -21.65
N GLN A 507 -19.16 4.19 -22.63
CA GLN A 507 -20.58 4.60 -22.62
C GLN A 507 -21.50 3.38 -22.45
N ALA A 508 -21.29 2.33 -23.25
CA ALA A 508 -22.09 1.12 -23.17
C ALA A 508 -21.96 0.40 -21.81
N SER A 509 -20.80 0.51 -21.15
CA SER A 509 -20.53 -0.14 -19.86
C SER A 509 -21.23 0.58 -18.70
N VAL A 510 -21.28 1.91 -18.71
CA VAL A 510 -22.05 2.69 -17.72
C VAL A 510 -23.55 2.53 -17.97
N MET A 511 -24.00 2.74 -19.21
CA MET A 511 -25.41 2.67 -19.58
C MET A 511 -26.03 1.28 -19.38
N GLU A 512 -25.23 0.22 -19.41
CA GLU A 512 -25.68 -1.13 -19.05
C GLU A 512 -26.38 -1.13 -17.68
N PHE A 513 -25.79 -0.48 -16.68
CA PHE A 513 -26.34 -0.49 -15.32
C PHE A 513 -27.56 0.41 -15.20
N TYR A 514 -27.52 1.62 -15.77
CA TYR A 514 -28.68 2.52 -15.81
C TYR A 514 -29.89 1.87 -16.48
N ARG A 515 -29.68 1.25 -17.66
CA ARG A 515 -30.75 0.55 -18.38
C ARG A 515 -31.34 -0.62 -17.60
N ARG A 516 -30.53 -1.32 -16.78
CA ARG A 516 -30.96 -2.46 -15.95
C ARG A 516 -31.75 -2.05 -14.72
N VAL A 517 -31.43 -0.90 -14.12
CA VAL A 517 -32.19 -0.39 -12.95
C VAL A 517 -33.42 0.41 -13.35
N PHE A 518 -33.48 0.89 -14.59
CA PHE A 518 -34.53 1.79 -15.05
C PHE A 518 -35.93 1.26 -14.74
N ARG A 519 -36.28 0.07 -15.25
CA ARG A 519 -37.61 -0.51 -15.02
C ARG A 519 -37.90 -0.83 -13.56
N PRO A 520 -36.99 -1.48 -12.80
CA PRO A 520 -37.21 -1.69 -11.36
C PRO A 520 -37.46 -0.43 -10.54
N ILE A 521 -36.94 0.73 -10.97
CA ILE A 521 -37.07 2.00 -10.26
C ILE A 521 -38.30 2.79 -10.72
N THR A 522 -38.52 2.89 -12.04
CA THR A 522 -39.55 3.76 -12.62
C THR A 522 -40.83 3.03 -13.00
N GLY A 523 -40.80 1.70 -13.10
CA GLY A 523 -41.89 0.88 -13.65
C GLY A 523 -41.95 0.81 -15.18
N PHE A 524 -41.21 1.67 -15.90
CA PHE A 524 -41.28 1.79 -17.36
C PHE A 524 -40.17 1.01 -18.07
N SER A 525 -40.41 0.63 -19.33
CA SER A 525 -39.39 0.00 -20.18
C SER A 525 -38.38 1.03 -20.70
N SER A 526 -37.09 0.65 -20.72
CA SER A 526 -36.01 1.48 -21.28
C SER A 526 -35.75 1.24 -22.78
N ARG A 527 -36.49 0.34 -23.44
CA ARG A 527 -36.18 -0.11 -24.83
C ARG A 527 -36.24 0.99 -25.89
N SER A 528 -37.18 1.92 -25.79
CA SER A 528 -37.40 3.00 -26.77
C SER A 528 -36.76 4.32 -26.35
N LEU A 529 -36.07 4.35 -25.21
CA LEU A 529 -35.49 5.57 -24.66
C LEU A 529 -34.02 5.71 -25.07
N THR A 530 -33.64 6.94 -25.42
CA THR A 530 -32.23 7.31 -25.62
C THR A 530 -31.48 7.30 -24.29
N ASP A 531 -30.14 7.27 -24.36
CA ASP A 531 -29.31 7.29 -23.15
C ASP A 531 -29.54 8.55 -22.31
N SER A 532 -29.65 9.73 -22.95
CA SER A 532 -29.95 11.00 -22.28
C SER A 532 -31.32 10.99 -21.60
N GLN A 533 -32.35 10.45 -22.25
CA GLN A 533 -33.68 10.33 -21.65
C GLN A 533 -33.67 9.45 -20.39
N ILE A 534 -32.90 8.36 -20.42
CA ILE A 534 -32.74 7.47 -19.26
C ILE A 534 -32.03 8.18 -18.11
N CYS A 535 -30.93 8.89 -18.41
CA CYS A 535 -30.17 9.63 -17.39
C CYS A 535 -31.04 10.70 -16.74
N ASN A 536 -31.75 11.50 -17.55
CA ASN A 536 -32.65 12.55 -17.07
C ASN A 536 -33.80 12.00 -16.22
N CYS A 537 -34.44 10.91 -16.65
CA CYS A 537 -35.52 10.27 -15.89
C CYS A 537 -35.04 9.68 -14.55
N LEU A 538 -33.79 9.21 -14.48
CA LEU A 538 -33.21 8.68 -13.25
C LEU A 538 -32.58 9.78 -12.38
N GLY A 539 -32.35 10.99 -12.91
CA GLY A 539 -31.61 12.05 -12.21
C GLY A 539 -30.16 11.66 -11.94
N VAL A 540 -29.50 11.01 -12.90
CA VAL A 540 -28.10 10.56 -12.80
C VAL A 540 -27.24 11.21 -13.88
N LEU A 541 -25.95 11.37 -13.59
CA LEU A 541 -24.98 11.86 -14.55
C LEU A 541 -24.86 10.90 -15.74
N SER A 542 -24.85 11.47 -16.94
CA SER A 542 -24.51 10.79 -18.17
C SER A 542 -23.06 10.28 -18.14
N PRO A 543 -22.70 9.30 -18.99
CA PRO A 543 -21.32 8.81 -19.08
C PRO A 543 -20.31 9.91 -19.41
N GLU A 544 -20.70 10.90 -20.22
CA GLU A 544 -19.85 12.05 -20.59
C GLU A 544 -19.59 12.96 -19.39
N GLU A 545 -20.62 13.33 -18.63
CA GLU A 545 -20.48 14.14 -17.41
C GLU A 545 -19.62 13.43 -16.36
N LEU A 546 -19.83 12.13 -16.16
CA LEU A 546 -18.99 11.29 -15.28
C LEU A 546 -17.53 11.31 -15.73
N ARG A 547 -17.28 11.23 -17.03
CA ARG A 547 -15.92 11.25 -17.60
C ARG A 547 -15.25 12.59 -17.36
N THR A 548 -15.95 13.68 -17.64
CA THR A 548 -15.45 15.06 -17.46
C THR A 548 -15.12 15.32 -15.99
N HIS A 549 -16.02 14.95 -15.07
CA HIS A 549 -15.76 15.05 -13.63
C HIS A 549 -14.49 14.29 -13.23
N ASP A 550 -14.36 13.02 -13.63
CA ASP A 550 -13.24 12.18 -13.21
C ASP A 550 -11.91 12.65 -13.79
N ILE A 551 -11.85 13.00 -15.08
CA ILE A 551 -10.60 13.37 -15.74
C ILE A 551 -10.05 14.70 -15.20
N VAL A 552 -10.92 15.69 -14.96
CA VAL A 552 -10.55 16.98 -14.38
C VAL A 552 -10.01 16.80 -12.96
N GLN A 553 -10.67 15.97 -12.14
CA GLN A 553 -10.18 15.66 -10.80
C GLN A 553 -8.79 15.01 -10.84
N ARG A 554 -8.52 14.11 -11.80
CA ARG A 554 -7.19 13.50 -11.95
C ARG A 554 -6.14 14.49 -12.45
N LEU A 555 -6.50 15.39 -13.37
CA LEU A 555 -5.58 16.43 -13.84
C LEU A 555 -5.13 17.33 -12.68
N ALA A 556 -6.05 17.74 -11.79
CA ALA A 556 -5.71 18.53 -10.62
C ALA A 556 -4.69 17.81 -9.71
N TRP A 557 -4.90 16.52 -9.45
CA TRP A 557 -3.96 15.73 -8.65
C TRP A 557 -2.59 15.56 -9.30
N VAL A 558 -2.52 15.39 -10.62
CA VAL A 558 -1.25 15.31 -11.34
C VAL A 558 -0.49 16.63 -11.29
N LYS A 559 -1.19 17.75 -11.52
CA LYS A 559 -0.60 19.09 -11.42
C LYS A 559 0.01 19.32 -10.02
N GLN A 560 -0.63 18.81 -8.97
CA GLN A 560 -0.16 18.97 -7.59
C GLN A 560 0.93 17.95 -7.16
N GLN A 561 0.80 16.68 -7.54
CA GLN A 561 1.56 15.57 -6.95
C GLN A 561 2.37 14.75 -7.97
N GLY A 562 2.23 15.00 -9.28
CA GLY A 562 2.84 14.18 -10.32
C GLY A 562 4.35 14.35 -10.49
N GLY A 563 4.94 15.42 -9.93
CA GLY A 563 6.34 15.77 -10.17
C GLY A 563 6.63 16.10 -11.64
N SER A 564 7.87 16.42 -11.98
CA SER A 564 8.27 16.80 -13.34
C SER A 564 8.04 15.69 -14.36
N PHE A 565 8.41 14.45 -14.05
CA PHE A 565 8.32 13.32 -14.97
C PHE A 565 6.88 13.05 -15.45
N LEU A 566 5.92 12.90 -14.52
CA LEU A 566 4.53 12.63 -14.89
C LEU A 566 3.89 13.84 -15.58
N ASN A 567 4.16 15.05 -15.10
CA ASN A 567 3.63 16.27 -15.72
C ASN A 567 4.12 16.42 -17.17
N SER A 568 5.37 16.07 -17.47
CA SER A 568 5.90 16.04 -18.85
C SER A 568 5.21 15.00 -19.71
N LEU A 569 5.03 13.76 -19.22
CA LEU A 569 4.31 12.71 -19.94
C LEU A 569 2.86 13.12 -20.24
N VAL A 570 2.16 13.67 -19.25
CA VAL A 570 0.78 14.14 -19.39
C VAL A 570 0.70 15.33 -20.34
N GLY A 571 1.58 16.32 -20.20
CA GLY A 571 1.56 17.53 -21.02
C GLY A 571 1.72 17.28 -22.53
N GLN A 572 2.41 16.22 -22.92
CA GLN A 572 2.58 15.85 -24.34
C GLN A 572 1.68 14.69 -24.79
N GLY A 573 1.16 13.90 -23.84
CA GLY A 573 0.35 12.72 -24.09
C GLY A 573 -1.11 13.02 -24.50
N LYS A 574 -1.74 12.07 -25.20
CA LYS A 574 -3.14 12.17 -25.64
C LYS A 574 -4.11 12.28 -24.47
N TRP A 575 -3.88 11.53 -23.39
CA TRP A 575 -4.67 11.65 -22.15
C TRP A 575 -4.65 13.07 -21.58
N GLY A 576 -3.49 13.73 -21.56
CA GLY A 576 -3.41 15.10 -21.05
C GLY A 576 -4.12 16.09 -21.95
N LYS A 577 -4.05 15.93 -23.27
CA LYS A 577 -4.84 16.75 -24.21
C LYS A 577 -6.34 16.63 -23.92
N GLU A 578 -6.84 15.40 -23.79
CA GLU A 578 -8.24 15.12 -23.40
C GLU A 578 -8.60 15.82 -22.07
N ALA A 579 -7.72 15.75 -21.08
CA ALA A 579 -7.93 16.36 -19.77
C ALA A 579 -7.98 17.90 -19.81
N HIS A 580 -7.12 18.54 -20.60
CA HIS A 580 -7.12 20.00 -20.77
C HIS A 580 -8.33 20.47 -21.57
N ASP A 581 -8.81 19.68 -22.53
CA ASP A 581 -10.02 20.01 -23.28
C ASP A 581 -11.28 19.89 -22.39
N ALA A 582 -11.32 18.89 -21.51
CA ALA A 582 -12.36 18.75 -20.49
C ALA A 582 -12.37 19.92 -19.47
N GLU A 583 -11.21 20.50 -19.14
CA GLU A 583 -11.10 21.67 -18.25
C GLU A 583 -11.72 22.95 -18.87
N LYS A 584 -11.72 23.08 -20.20
CA LYS A 584 -12.27 24.26 -20.91
C LYS A 584 -13.80 24.25 -21.03
N PHE A 585 -14.42 23.07 -20.93
CA PHE A 585 -15.87 22.89 -21.03
C PHE A 585 -16.38 22.13 -19.81
N PRO A 586 -16.35 22.75 -18.61
CA PRO A 586 -16.95 22.13 -17.44
C PRO A 586 -18.43 21.85 -17.74
N PRO A 587 -19.01 20.74 -17.24
CA PRO A 587 -20.42 20.49 -17.38
C PRO A 587 -21.19 21.70 -16.86
N ALA A 588 -22.23 22.13 -17.59
CA ALA A 588 -23.09 23.20 -17.13
C ALA A 588 -23.57 22.83 -15.72
N ASN A 589 -23.37 23.73 -14.76
CA ASN A 589 -23.94 23.57 -13.43
C ASN A 589 -25.47 23.65 -13.60
N ASP A 590 -26.14 22.51 -13.63
CA ASP A 590 -27.59 22.40 -13.45
C ASP A 590 -27.92 22.06 -11.98
#